data_AF-A0AAU0Q5F4-F1
#
_entry.id   AF-A0AAU0Q5F4-F1
#
_cell.length_a   1.000
_cell.length_b   1.000
_cell.length_c   1.000
_cell.angle_alpha   90.00
_cell.angle_beta   90.00
_cell.angle_gamma   90.00
#
_symmetry.space_group_name_H-M   'P 1'
#
loop_
_entity.id
_entity.type
_entity.pdbx_description
1 polymer ?
#
loop_
_entity_poly.entity_id
_entity_poly.type
_entity_poly.pdbx_seq_one_letter_code
_entity_poly.pdbx_strand_id
1 'polypeptide(L)'
;MKHKTDIDEWLDTIEPNPADAHDASHLRRIIAAKEAVQTAESELRAAVNAARAAGDTWAAIGVALGITRQAAFQRFGPHSTASP
;
A
#
# COMPACT_ATOMS: atom_id res chain seq x y z
N MET A 1 33.00 6.22 29.15
CA MET A 1 31.85 7.12 28.93
C MET A 1 32.35 8.37 28.18
N LYS A 2 32.57 8.29 26.86
CA LYS A 2 33.02 9.39 25.99
C LYS A 2 32.52 9.17 24.54
N HIS A 3 31.20 9.16 24.33
CA HIS A 3 30.63 8.97 22.99
C HIS A 3 29.44 9.90 22.68
N LYS A 4 29.05 10.83 23.58
CA LYS A 4 27.96 11.78 23.28
C LYS A 4 28.46 13.06 22.60
N THR A 5 29.57 13.62 23.08
CA THR A 5 30.06 14.94 22.64
C THR A 5 30.51 14.95 21.18
N ASP A 6 31.14 13.88 20.70
CA ASP A 6 31.66 13.76 19.34
C ASP A 6 30.54 13.70 18.28
N ILE A 7 29.38 13.14 18.66
CA ILE A 7 28.21 13.05 17.78
C ILE A 7 27.48 14.39 17.74
N ASP A 8 27.29 15.03 18.89
CA ASP A 8 26.63 16.34 18.98
C ASP A 8 27.44 17.42 18.22
N GLU A 9 28.77 17.41 18.32
CA GLU A 9 29.67 18.34 17.61
C GLU A 9 29.71 18.07 16.09
N TRP A 10 29.63 16.80 15.67
CA TRP A 10 29.53 16.44 14.25
C TRP A 10 28.17 16.85 13.65
N LEU A 11 27.07 16.71 14.39
CA LEU A 11 25.73 17.10 13.94
C LEU A 11 25.59 18.61 13.72
N ASP A 12 26.25 19.43 14.54
CA ASP A 12 26.24 20.90 14.40
C ASP A 12 27.01 21.40 13.15
N THR A 13 27.89 20.57 12.59
CA THR A 13 28.69 20.91 11.40
C THR A 13 28.01 20.47 10.09
N ILE A 14 26.99 19.61 10.15
CA ILE A 14 26.23 19.20 8.97
C ILE A 14 25.16 20.26 8.69
N GLU A 15 25.45 21.17 7.77
CA GLU A 15 24.40 21.98 7.15
C GLU A 15 23.56 21.07 6.23
N PRO A 16 22.27 20.86 6.51
CA PRO A 16 21.43 20.02 5.65
C PRO A 16 21.27 20.70 4.30
N ASN A 17 21.71 20.02 3.24
CA ASN A 17 21.51 20.50 1.88
C ASN A 17 19.99 20.57 1.60
N PRO A 18 19.44 21.72 1.19
CA PRO A 18 18.02 21.85 0.84
C PRO A 18 17.56 20.84 -0.22
N ALA A 19 18.47 20.38 -1.09
CA ALA A 19 18.19 19.33 -2.06
C ALA A 19 17.86 17.99 -1.37
N ASP A 20 18.57 17.61 -0.30
CA ASP A 20 18.32 16.38 0.46
C ASP A 20 16.97 16.45 1.19
N ALA A 21 16.60 17.63 1.69
CA ALA A 21 15.29 17.86 2.31
C ALA A 21 14.12 17.78 1.29
N HIS A 22 14.36 18.25 0.06
CA HIS A 22 13.43 18.15 -1.06
C HIS A 22 13.29 16.69 -1.54
N ASP A 23 14.39 15.94 -1.66
CA ASP A 23 14.38 14.51 -1.97
C ASP A 23 13.65 13.73 -0.88
N ALA A 24 13.87 14.06 0.39
CA ALA A 24 13.10 13.50 1.49
C ALA A 24 11.61 13.84 1.43
N SER A 25 11.20 14.98 0.84
CA SER A 25 9.77 15.31 0.62
C SER A 25 9.14 14.42 -0.46
N HIS A 26 9.82 14.23 -1.60
CA HIS A 26 9.34 13.37 -2.68
C HIS A 26 9.28 11.91 -2.25
N LEU A 27 10.30 11.42 -1.56
CA LEU A 27 10.32 10.06 -1.02
C LEU A 27 9.22 9.83 0.02
N ARG A 28 8.98 10.79 0.94
CA ARG A 28 7.85 10.74 1.88
C ARG A 28 6.51 10.68 1.15
N ARG A 29 6.34 11.46 0.08
CA ARG A 29 5.11 11.43 -0.73
C ARG A 29 4.90 10.07 -1.41
N ILE A 30 5.97 9.45 -1.93
CA ILE A 30 5.91 8.12 -2.53
C ILE A 30 5.52 7.06 -1.48
N ILE A 31 6.11 7.12 -0.28
CA ILE A 31 5.77 6.21 0.83
C ILE A 31 4.30 6.36 1.20
N ALA A 32 3.83 7.59 1.43
CA ALA A 32 2.43 7.85 1.76
C ALA A 32 1.46 7.38 0.65
N ALA A 33 1.82 7.59 -0.62
CA ALA A 33 1.02 7.11 -1.75
C ALA A 33 0.96 5.58 -1.81
N LYS A 34 2.09 4.90 -1.56
CA LYS A 34 2.15 3.43 -1.48
C LYS A 34 1.26 2.90 -0.36
N GLU A 35 1.34 3.50 0.82
CA GLU A 35 0.48 3.13 1.96
C GLU A 35 -1.00 3.32 1.63
N ALA A 36 -1.36 4.46 1.02
CA ALA A 36 -2.72 4.72 0.59
C ALA A 36 -3.23 3.68 -0.43
N VAL A 37 -2.38 3.27 -1.39
CA VAL A 37 -2.72 2.19 -2.33
C VAL A 37 -2.94 0.86 -1.59
N GLN A 38 -2.06 0.50 -0.66
CA GLN A 38 -2.21 -0.74 0.12
C GLN A 38 -3.49 -0.75 0.96
N THR A 39 -3.83 0.38 1.58
CA THR A 39 -5.09 0.55 2.34
C THR A 39 -6.28 0.41 1.40
N ALA A 40 -6.29 1.11 0.26
CA ALA A 40 -7.38 1.05 -0.70
C ALA A 40 -7.56 -0.36 -1.30
N GLU A 41 -6.46 -1.07 -1.60
CA GLU A 41 -6.53 -2.45 -2.07
C GLU A 41 -7.09 -3.41 -1.02
N SER A 42 -6.73 -3.21 0.25
CA SER A 42 -7.24 -4.03 1.35
C SER A 42 -8.73 -3.80 1.56
N GLU A 43 -9.16 -2.55 1.54
CA GLU A 43 -10.58 -2.18 1.62
C GLU A 43 -11.36 -2.74 0.43
N LEU A 44 -10.82 -2.65 -0.78
CA LEU A 44 -11.46 -3.21 -1.98
C LEU A 44 -11.67 -4.73 -1.85
N ARG A 45 -10.68 -5.47 -1.35
CA ARG A 45 -10.84 -6.91 -1.08
C ARG A 45 -11.90 -7.17 -0.01
N ALA A 46 -11.92 -6.38 1.07
CA ALA A 46 -12.92 -6.50 2.12
C ALA A 46 -14.34 -6.28 1.59
N ALA A 47 -14.55 -5.23 0.79
CA ALA A 47 -15.82 -4.94 0.15
C ALA A 47 -16.27 -6.06 -0.81
N VAL A 48 -15.37 -6.58 -1.64
CA VAL A 48 -15.67 -7.73 -2.52
C VAL A 48 -16.05 -8.97 -1.72
N ASN A 49 -15.35 -9.26 -0.63
CA ASN A 49 -15.66 -10.38 0.26
C ASN A 49 -17.03 -10.20 0.92
N ALA A 50 -17.35 -9.00 1.39
CA ALA A 50 -18.65 -8.68 1.97
C ALA A 50 -19.79 -8.87 0.95
N ALA A 51 -19.62 -8.38 -0.28
CA ALA A 51 -20.58 -8.57 -1.37
C ALA A 51 -20.79 -10.07 -1.68
N ARG A 52 -19.71 -10.84 -1.75
CA ARG A 52 -19.79 -12.31 -1.94
C ARG A 52 -20.50 -13.00 -0.79
N ALA A 53 -20.27 -12.58 0.46
CA ALA A 53 -20.96 -13.12 1.63
C ALA A 53 -22.45 -12.75 1.66
N ALA A 54 -22.82 -11.59 1.11
CA ALA A 54 -24.20 -11.15 0.95
C ALA A 54 -24.94 -11.88 -0.20
N GLY A 55 -24.22 -12.64 -1.04
CA GLY A 55 -24.78 -13.42 -2.14
C GLY A 55 -24.64 -12.77 -3.52
N ASP A 56 -24.01 -11.60 -3.63
CA ASP A 56 -23.80 -10.92 -4.92
C ASP A 56 -22.97 -11.77 -5.86
N THR A 57 -23.39 -11.85 -7.13
CA THR A 57 -22.69 -12.66 -8.13
C THR A 57 -21.37 -12.01 -8.56
N TRP A 58 -20.41 -12.83 -9.03
CA TRP A 58 -19.19 -12.33 -9.67
C TRP A 58 -19.45 -11.44 -10.89
N ALA A 59 -20.60 -11.59 -11.55
CA ALA A 59 -20.99 -10.71 -12.65
C ALA A 59 -21.34 -9.31 -12.14
N ALA A 60 -22.15 -9.20 -11.08
CA ALA A 60 -22.50 -7.92 -10.46
C ALA A 60 -21.26 -7.20 -9.91
N ILE A 61 -20.37 -7.94 -9.25
CA ILE A 61 -19.09 -7.40 -8.76
C ILE A 61 -18.21 -6.92 -9.93
N GLY A 62 -18.13 -7.69 -11.02
CA GLY A 62 -17.41 -7.26 -12.23
C GLY A 62 -17.93 -5.94 -12.79
N VAL A 63 -19.26 -5.80 -12.89
CA VAL A 63 -19.91 -4.55 -13.32
C VAL A 63 -19.52 -3.38 -12.42
N ALA A 64 -19.60 -3.55 -11.09
CA ALA A 64 -19.22 -2.51 -10.13
C ALA A 64 -17.73 -2.10 -10.24
N LEU A 65 -16.86 -3.05 -10.57
CA LEU A 65 -15.42 -2.83 -10.74
C LEU A 65 -15.03 -2.36 -12.16
N GLY A 66 -15.97 -2.30 -13.10
CA GLY A 66 -15.68 -1.98 -14.50
C GLY A 66 -14.87 -3.05 -15.24
N ILE A 67 -14.95 -4.32 -14.82
CA ILE A 67 -14.22 -5.45 -15.41
C ILE A 67 -15.15 -6.62 -15.72
N THR A 68 -14.66 -7.61 -16.48
CA THR A 68 -15.45 -8.81 -16.78
C THR A 68 -15.64 -9.69 -15.54
N ARG A 69 -16.72 -10.51 -15.52
CA ARG A 69 -16.95 -11.54 -14.50
C ARG A 69 -15.71 -12.43 -14.28
N GLN A 70 -15.09 -12.87 -15.37
CA GLN A 70 -13.93 -13.76 -15.31
C GLN A 70 -12.72 -13.04 -14.69
N ALA A 71 -12.49 -11.77 -15.04
CA ALA A 71 -11.42 -10.97 -14.43
C ALA A 71 -11.66 -10.75 -12.93
N ALA A 72 -12.91 -10.49 -12.52
CA ALA A 72 -13.28 -10.37 -11.11
C ALA A 72 -13.03 -11.69 -10.35
N PHE A 73 -13.49 -12.82 -10.90
CA PHE A 73 -13.26 -14.14 -10.29
C PHE A 73 -11.77 -14.51 -10.23
N GLN A 74 -10.98 -14.23 -11.27
CA GLN A 74 -9.54 -14.51 -11.23
C GLN A 74 -8.80 -13.67 -10.19
N ARG A 75 -9.21 -12.40 -9.99
CA ARG A 75 -8.55 -11.47 -9.08
C ARG A 75 -8.95 -11.63 -7.62
N PHE A 76 -10.21 -11.95 -7.35
CA PHE A 76 -10.76 -11.97 -5.99
C PHE A 76 -11.40 -13.31 -5.60
N GLY A 77 -11.56 -14.23 -6.55
CA GLY A 77 -12.04 -15.56 -6.28
C GLY A 77 -11.05 -16.38 -5.46
N PRO A 78 -11.51 -17.46 -4.82
CA PRO A 78 -10.63 -18.35 -4.08
C PRO A 78 -9.56 -18.92 -5.02
N HIS A 79 -8.30 -18.70 -4.69
CA HIS A 79 -7.21 -19.47 -5.28
C HIS A 79 -7.26 -20.85 -4.61
N SER A 80 -7.48 -21.90 -5.40
CA SER A 80 -7.36 -23.26 -4.91
C SER A 80 -5.91 -23.48 -4.45
N THR A 81 -5.63 -23.34 -3.16
CA THR A 81 -4.39 -23.81 -2.57
C THR A 81 -4.47 -25.33 -2.53
N ALA A 82 -4.06 -25.99 -3.61
CA ALA A 82 -3.72 -27.40 -3.53
C ALA A 82 -2.42 -27.51 -2.73
N SER A 83 -2.50 -28.02 -1.49
CA SER A 83 -1.32 -28.44 -0.74
C SER A 83 -0.67 -29.66 -1.41
N PRO A 84 0.66 -29.67 -1.64
CA PRO A 84 1.40 -30.87 -1.99
C PRO A 84 1.57 -31.83 -0.81
#